data_AF-A0A2E8VV13-F1
#
_entry.id   AF-A0A2E8VV13-F1
#
_cell.length_a   1.000
_cell.length_b   1.000
_cell.length_c   1.000
_cell.angle_alpha   90.00
_cell.angle_beta   90.00
_cell.angle_gamma   90.00
#
_symmetry.space_group_name_H-M   'P 1'
#
loop_
_entity.id
_entity.type
_entity.pdbx_description
1 polymer ?
#
loop_
_entity_poly.entity_id
_entity_poly.type
_entity_poly.pdbx_seq_one_letter_code
_entity_poly.pdbx_strand_id
1 'polypeptide(L)'
;MLNGLLVSLMPDRLRAESPRVQITDGERQTALRRETIRRVQSRLQQRGLYGGAIDGRYTEATRSALIAFQSDLDFETTGFPDQTTLWRLLRN
;
A
#
# COMPACT_ATOMS: atom_id res chain seq x y z
N MET A 1 -0.27 2.63 39.26
CA MET A 1 -0.28 3.11 37.86
C MET A 1 -0.51 1.90 36.95
N LEU A 2 -1.74 1.67 36.52
CA LEU A 2 -2.16 0.46 35.80
C LEU A 2 -2.24 0.77 34.29
N ASN A 3 -1.13 0.60 33.57
CA ASN A 3 -1.06 0.86 32.12
C ASN A 3 -0.60 -0.36 31.30
N GLY A 4 -1.01 -1.58 31.71
CA GLY A 4 -0.65 -2.82 31.03
C GLY A 4 -1.82 -3.75 30.67
N LEU A 5 -2.99 -3.56 31.26
CA LEU A 5 -4.10 -4.53 31.17
C LEU A 5 -5.16 -4.21 30.11
N LEU A 6 -5.15 -3.00 29.53
CA LEU A 6 -6.11 -2.62 28.48
C LEU A 6 -5.71 -3.10 27.08
N VAL A 7 -4.48 -3.56 26.87
CA VAL A 7 -4.02 -4.03 25.55
C VAL A 7 -4.42 -5.49 25.29
N SER A 8 -4.65 -6.30 26.34
CA SER A 8 -4.89 -7.75 26.22
C SER A 8 -6.35 -8.15 25.95
N LEU A 9 -7.31 -7.23 26.02
CA LEU A 9 -8.75 -7.56 26.00
C LEU A 9 -9.47 -7.14 24.71
N MET A 10 -8.75 -6.69 23.68
CA MET A 10 -9.38 -6.21 22.44
C MET A 10 -8.72 -6.85 21.21
N PRO A 11 -9.25 -7.98 20.70
CA PRO A 11 -8.77 -8.58 19.44
C PRO A 11 -8.91 -7.62 18.24
N ASP A 12 -9.84 -6.66 18.30
CA ASP A 12 -10.09 -5.70 17.22
C ASP A 12 -9.10 -4.53 17.11
N ARG A 13 -8.27 -4.26 18.12
CA ARG A 13 -7.27 -3.16 18.01
C ARG A 13 -6.17 -3.45 16.99
N LEU A 14 -5.88 -4.72 16.71
CA LEU A 14 -4.86 -5.13 15.74
C LEU A 14 -5.24 -4.78 14.29
N ARG A 15 -6.53 -4.53 14.00
CA ARG A 15 -6.99 -4.11 12.67
C ARG A 15 -6.91 -2.59 12.45
N ALA A 16 -6.95 -1.78 13.52
CA ALA A 16 -6.94 -0.31 13.41
C ALA A 16 -5.53 0.30 13.31
N GLU A 17 -4.49 -0.44 13.71
CA GLU A 17 -3.11 0.06 13.77
C GLU A 17 -2.11 -0.79 12.98
N SER A 18 -2.44 -1.13 11.73
CA SER A 18 -1.44 -1.77 10.86
C SER A 18 -0.18 -0.89 10.76
N PRO A 19 1.05 -1.46 10.83
CA PRO A 19 2.29 -0.69 10.72
C PRO A 19 2.30 0.20 9.47
N ARG A 20 2.87 1.40 9.61
CA ARG A 20 3.11 2.28 8.47
C ARG A 20 4.42 1.88 7.79
N VAL A 21 4.39 1.77 6.47
CA VAL A 21 5.54 1.56 5.61
C VAL A 21 5.85 2.90 4.96
N GLN A 22 7.08 3.37 5.13
CA GLN A 22 7.57 4.58 4.48
C GLN A 22 8.04 4.20 3.07
N ILE A 23 7.61 4.99 2.09
CA ILE A 23 7.94 4.81 0.69
C ILE A 23 8.57 6.12 0.23
N THR A 24 9.79 6.03 -0.30
CA THR A 24 10.60 7.16 -0.74
C THR A 24 10.97 6.98 -2.20
N ASP A 25 10.83 8.04 -2.99
CA ASP A 25 11.19 8.10 -4.41
C ASP A 25 11.80 9.48 -4.71
N GLY A 26 13.13 9.58 -4.66
CA GLY A 26 13.83 10.87 -4.73
C GLY A 26 13.40 11.81 -3.59
N GLU A 27 12.85 12.97 -3.94
CA GLU A 27 12.30 13.96 -3.00
C GLU A 27 10.88 13.61 -2.51
N ARG A 28 10.21 12.62 -3.12
CA ARG A 28 8.85 12.22 -2.77
C ARG A 28 8.90 11.23 -1.61
N GLN A 29 8.12 11.49 -0.55
CA GLN A 29 7.95 10.58 0.57
C GLN A 29 6.47 10.44 0.92
N THR A 30 6.04 9.20 1.18
CA THR A 30 4.71 8.91 1.72
C THR A 30 4.78 7.79 2.74
N ALA A 31 3.82 7.76 3.67
CA ALA A 31 3.69 6.70 4.65
C ALA A 31 2.33 6.03 4.48
N LEU A 32 2.33 4.78 3.99
CA LEU A 32 1.12 3.99 3.80
C LEU A 32 1.00 2.93 4.87
N ARG A 33 -0.23 2.67 5.30
CA ARG A 33 -0.53 1.51 6.13
C ARG A 33 -0.21 0.23 5.36
N ARG A 34 0.38 -0.77 6.03
CA ARG A 34 0.66 -2.10 5.44
C ARG A 34 -0.59 -2.70 4.78
N GLU A 35 -1.75 -2.49 5.40
CA GLU A 35 -3.03 -2.95 4.83
C GLU A 35 -3.41 -2.23 3.55
N THR A 36 -3.11 -0.93 3.44
CA THR A 36 -3.28 -0.18 2.18
C THR A 36 -2.41 -0.78 1.07
N ILE A 37 -1.16 -1.16 1.38
CA ILE A 37 -0.27 -1.79 0.40
C ILE A 37 -0.82 -3.15 -0.05
N ARG A 38 -1.39 -3.95 0.86
CA ARG A 38 -2.05 -5.21 0.48
C ARG A 38 -3.21 -4.97 -0.47
N ARG A 39 -4.03 -3.96 -0.21
CA ARG A 39 -5.13 -3.58 -1.12
C ARG A 39 -4.60 -3.15 -2.49
N VAL A 40 -3.51 -2.40 -2.53
CA VAL A 40 -2.83 -2.02 -3.79
C VAL A 40 -2.35 -3.26 -4.54
N GLN A 41 -1.58 -4.15 -3.89
CA GLN A 41 -1.08 -5.40 -4.48
C GLN A 41 -2.24 -6.27 -5.01
N SER A 42 -3.32 -6.40 -4.24
CA SER A 42 -4.52 -7.15 -4.63
C SER A 42 -5.19 -6.57 -5.87
N ARG A 43 -5.37 -5.24 -5.94
CA ARG A 43 -5.97 -4.58 -7.12
C ARG A 43 -5.09 -4.67 -8.35
N LEU A 44 -3.77 -4.54 -8.20
CA LEU A 44 -2.83 -4.72 -9.30
C LEU A 44 -2.83 -6.17 -9.80
N GLN A 45 -2.94 -7.14 -8.91
CA GLN A 45 -3.06 -8.56 -9.28
C GLN A 45 -4.36 -8.85 -10.03
N GLN A 46 -5.48 -8.30 -9.58
CA GLN A 46 -6.77 -8.43 -10.29
C GLN A 46 -6.73 -7.87 -11.72
N ARG A 47 -5.88 -6.87 -11.97
CA ARG A 47 -5.63 -6.29 -13.29
C ARG A 47 -4.59 -7.04 -14.11
N GLY A 48 -3.99 -8.11 -13.58
CA GLY A 48 -2.91 -8.85 -14.24
C GLY A 48 -1.55 -8.14 -14.23
N LEU A 49 -1.41 -7.05 -13.48
CA LEU A 49 -0.19 -6.23 -13.42
C LEU A 49 0.77 -6.66 -12.30
N TYR A 50 0.33 -7.51 -11.37
CA TYR A 50 1.13 -7.96 -10.23
C TYR A 50 1.03 -9.47 -9.99
N GLY A 51 2.17 -10.16 -10.07
CA GLY A 51 2.28 -11.61 -9.82
C GLY A 51 2.90 -12.00 -8.47
N GLY A 52 3.23 -11.02 -7.62
CA GLY A 52 3.87 -11.25 -6.32
C GLY A 52 2.90 -11.60 -5.20
N ALA A 53 3.43 -11.81 -4.00
CA ALA A 53 2.63 -12.07 -2.80
C ALA A 53 1.95 -10.80 -2.27
N ILE A 54 0.69 -10.92 -1.81
CA ILE A 54 -0.04 -9.82 -1.15
C ILE A 54 0.36 -9.78 0.34
N ASP A 55 1.58 -9.33 0.61
CA ASP A 55 2.19 -9.34 1.95
C ASP A 55 2.17 -7.95 2.63
N GLY A 56 1.85 -6.90 1.88
CA GLY A 56 1.85 -5.52 2.34
C GLY A 56 3.24 -4.87 2.37
N ARG A 57 4.22 -5.46 1.68
CA ARG A 57 5.55 -4.88 1.50
C ARG A 57 5.59 -4.09 0.21
N TYR A 58 6.17 -2.89 0.30
CA TYR A 58 6.46 -2.10 -0.88
C TYR A 58 7.84 -2.48 -1.41
N THR A 59 7.87 -3.29 -2.47
CA THR A 59 9.10 -3.82 -3.10
C THR A 59 9.17 -3.38 -4.56
N GLU A 60 10.28 -3.63 -5.24
CA GLU A 60 10.42 -3.36 -6.68
C GLU A 60 9.30 -4.02 -7.51
N ALA A 61 8.84 -5.23 -7.15
CA ALA A 61 7.71 -5.86 -7.84
C ALA A 61 6.41 -5.05 -7.72
N THR A 62 6.13 -4.49 -6.53
CA THR A 62 4.97 -3.62 -6.30
C THR A 62 5.14 -2.30 -7.06
N ARG A 63 6.36 -1.75 -7.09
CA ARG A 63 6.68 -0.51 -7.82
C ARG A 63 6.54 -0.69 -9.33
N SER A 64 7.08 -1.76 -9.90
CA SER A 64 6.94 -2.06 -11.34
C SER A 64 5.49 -2.26 -11.75
N ALA A 65 4.68 -2.91 -10.91
CA ALA A 65 3.25 -3.04 -11.17
C ALA A 65 2.52 -1.68 -11.13
N LEU A 66 2.93 -0.76 -10.25
CA LEU A 66 2.41 0.61 -10.23
C LEU A 66 2.86 1.43 -11.45
N ILE A 67 4.10 1.25 -11.92
CA ILE A 67 4.59 1.86 -13.18
C ILE A 67 3.71 1.42 -14.34
N ALA A 68 3.43 0.12 -14.46
CA ALA A 68 2.56 -0.40 -15.51
C ALA A 68 1.13 0.19 -15.40
N PHE A 69 0.58 0.22 -14.19
CA PHE A 69 -0.74 0.82 -13.96
C PHE A 69 -0.79 2.32 -14.28
N GLN A 70 0.26 3.08 -13.96
CA GLN A 70 0.36 4.50 -14.30
C GLN A 70 0.49 4.71 -15.80
N SER A 71 1.24 3.83 -16.47
CA SER A 71 1.38 3.84 -17.93
C SER A 71 0.03 3.59 -18.62
N ASP A 72 -0.78 2.68 -18.12
CA ASP A 72 -2.13 2.40 -18.64
C ASP A 72 -3.10 3.60 -18.50
N LEU A 73 -2.76 4.58 -17.66
CA LEU A 73 -3.55 5.78 -17.39
C LEU A 73 -2.95 7.06 -18.01
N ASP A 74 -1.90 6.94 -18.83
CA ASP A 74 -1.14 8.08 -19.39
C ASP A 74 -0.63 9.05 -18.30
N PHE A 75 -0.25 8.52 -17.13
CA PHE A 75 0.30 9.29 -16.02
C PHE A 75 1.84 9.24 -16.00
N GLU A 76 2.46 10.12 -15.21
CA GLU A 76 3.89 10.04 -14.91
C GLU A 76 4.21 8.69 -14.26
N THR A 77 5.01 7.85 -14.94
CA THR A 77 5.32 6.47 -14.55
C THR A 77 6.41 6.42 -13.49
N THR A 78 6.19 7.06 -12.35
CA THR A 78 7.13 7.13 -11.22
C THR A 78 7.20 5.82 -10.43
N GLY A 79 6.14 5.01 -10.53
CA GLY A 79 5.86 3.90 -9.64
C GLY A 79 5.45 4.34 -8.24
N PHE A 80 5.49 5.63 -7.92
CA PHE A 80 5.21 6.13 -6.57
C PHE A 80 3.70 6.12 -6.30
N PRO A 81 3.24 5.61 -5.13
CA PRO A 81 1.82 5.50 -4.82
C PRO A 81 1.30 6.85 -4.27
N ASP A 82 1.23 7.85 -5.13
CA ASP A 82 0.61 9.13 -4.81
C ASP A 82 -0.91 9.03 -4.62
N GLN A 83 -1.52 10.11 -4.13
CA GLN A 83 -2.95 10.15 -3.84
C GLN A 83 -3.80 9.87 -5.09
N THR A 84 -3.40 10.37 -6.26
CA THR A 84 -4.13 10.19 -7.53
C THR A 84 -4.10 8.73 -7.98
N THR A 85 -2.91 8.11 -7.98
CA THR A 85 -2.67 6.71 -8.31
C THR A 85 -3.47 5.81 -7.37
N LEU A 86 -3.40 6.04 -6.06
CA LEU A 86 -4.15 5.27 -5.06
C LEU A 86 -5.66 5.42 -5.23
N TRP A 87 -6.17 6.62 -5.48
CA TRP A 87 -7.59 6.85 -5.68
C TRP A 87 -8.10 6.13 -6.93
N ARG A 88 -7.37 6.23 -8.06
CA ARG A 88 -7.71 5.54 -9.32
C ARG A 88 -7.68 4.02 -9.17
N LEU A 89 -6.69 3.49 -8.46
CA LEU A 89 -6.53 2.05 -8.28
C LEU A 89 -7.57 1.45 -7.32
N LEU A 90 -7.90 2.15 -6.23
CA LEU A 90 -8.69 1.58 -5.13
C LEU A 90 -10.20 1.84 -5.24
N ARG A 91 -10.63 2.87 -5.98
CA ARG A 91 -12.04 3.28 -6.09
C ARG A 91 -12.82 2.57 -7.20
N ASN A 92 -12.14 2.12 -8.25
CA ASN A 92 -12.78 1.41 -9.37
C ASN A 92 -13.16 -0.04 -9.03
#